data_AF-A0A2M9CZU8-F1
#
_entry.id   AF-A0A2M9CZU8-F1
#
_cell.length_a   1.000
_cell.length_b   1.000
_cell.length_c   1.000
_cell.angle_alpha   90.00
_cell.angle_beta   90.00
_cell.angle_gamma   90.00
#
_symmetry.space_group_name_H-M   'P 1'
#
loop_
_entity.id
_entity.type
_entity.pdbx_description
1 polymer ?
#
loop_
_entity_poly.entity_id
_entity_poly.type
_entity_poly.pdbx_seq_one_letter_code
_entity_poly.pdbx_strand_id
1 'polypeptide(L)'
;MVLNDRKKLAKLMVIQGVSQRELAQAAGWKSHSYLGRLLRGDVNTLDVEPAIRIAMYLGVGTDDLFMSRASTHSGRNASPRRTLAHAS
;
A
#
# COMPACT_ATOMS: atom_id res chain seq x y z
N MET A 1 -1.31 -0.35 9.10
CA MET A 1 -1.17 0.25 7.75
C MET A 1 -1.78 -0.67 6.70
N VAL A 2 -2.20 -0.12 5.57
CA VAL A 2 -2.68 -0.87 4.40
C VAL A 2 -1.70 -0.63 3.24
N LEU A 3 -1.21 -1.68 2.59
CA LEU A 3 -0.47 -1.59 1.34
C LEU A 3 -1.41 -1.13 0.24
N ASN A 4 -1.21 0.10 -0.26
CA ASN A 4 -2.07 0.74 -1.25
C ASN A 4 -1.69 0.30 -2.67
N ASP A 5 -0.39 0.28 -2.98
CA ASP A 5 0.09 -0.06 -4.32
C ASP A 5 1.12 -1.20 -4.30
N ARG A 6 0.60 -2.41 -4.47
CA ARG A 6 1.40 -3.64 -4.60
C ARG A 6 2.29 -3.66 -5.84
N LYS A 7 1.85 -3.06 -6.95
CA LYS A 7 2.63 -3.03 -8.19
C LYS A 7 3.82 -2.09 -8.04
N LYS A 8 3.64 -0.95 -7.37
CA LYS A 8 4.71 -0.02 -7.02
C LYS A 8 5.73 -0.66 -6.10
N LEU A 9 5.29 -1.39 -5.06
CA LEU A 9 6.20 -2.18 -4.21
C LEU A 9 7.08 -3.12 -5.04
N ALA A 10 6.46 -3.96 -5.88
CA ALA A 10 7.19 -4.91 -6.73
C ALA A 10 8.14 -4.22 -7.71
N LYS A 11 7.72 -3.10 -8.32
CA LYS A 11 8.55 -2.32 -9.24
C LYS A 11 9.77 -1.71 -8.54
N LEU A 12 9.60 -1.13 -7.35
CA LEU A 12 10.71 -0.56 -6.56
C LEU A 12 11.74 -1.63 -6.22
N MET A 13 11.28 -2.81 -5.80
CA MET A 13 12.18 -3.94 -5.53
C MET A 13 13.02 -4.33 -6.76
N VAL A 14 12.38 -4.43 -7.93
CA VAL A 14 13.09 -4.76 -9.18
C VAL A 14 14.08 -3.69 -9.58
N ILE A 15 13.69 -2.40 -9.53
CA ILE A 15 14.55 -1.28 -9.92
C ILE A 15 15.78 -1.19 -9.01
N GLN A 16 15.62 -1.44 -7.72
CA GLN A 16 16.69 -1.33 -6.73
C GLN A 16 17.47 -2.65 -6.54
N GLY A 17 17.10 -3.72 -7.26
CA GLY A 17 17.75 -5.03 -7.11
C GLY A 17 17.52 -5.70 -5.74
N VAL A 18 16.45 -5.30 -5.03
CA VAL A 18 16.16 -5.75 -3.66
C VAL A 18 15.38 -7.06 -3.69
N SER A 19 15.91 -8.08 -3.01
CA SER A 19 15.23 -9.36 -2.88
C SER A 19 14.09 -9.33 -1.85
N GLN A 20 13.13 -10.27 -1.94
CA GLN A 20 12.09 -10.42 -0.91
C GLN A 20 12.68 -10.73 0.47
N ARG A 21 13.77 -11.49 0.53
CA ARG A 21 14.43 -11.85 1.80
C ARG A 21 15.02 -10.61 2.46
N GLU A 22 15.70 -9.79 1.68
CA GLU A 22 16.33 -8.56 2.14
C GLU A 22 15.31 -7.53 2.61
N LEU A 23 14.26 -7.27 1.82
CA LEU A 23 13.23 -6.33 2.23
C LEU A 23 12.46 -6.80 3.48
N ALA A 24 12.23 -8.12 3.61
CA ALA A 24 11.62 -8.68 4.82
C ALA A 24 12.51 -8.50 6.06
N GLN A 25 13.82 -8.64 5.92
CA GLN A 25 14.77 -8.36 7.01
C GLN A 25 14.77 -6.87 7.38
N ALA A 26 14.76 -5.97 6.40
CA ALA A 26 14.64 -4.53 6.63
C ALA A 26 13.34 -4.18 7.37
N ALA A 27 12.24 -4.87 7.06
CA ALA A 27 10.96 -4.75 7.73
C ALA A 27 10.93 -5.32 9.17
N GLY A 28 12.01 -5.99 9.62
CA GLY A 28 12.09 -6.63 10.93
C GLY A 28 11.47 -8.04 11.00
N TRP A 29 11.17 -8.66 9.87
CA TRP A 29 10.58 -9.99 9.83
C TRP A 29 11.63 -11.10 9.79
N LYS A 30 11.35 -12.19 10.52
CA LYS A 30 12.21 -13.40 10.54
C LYS A 30 12.14 -14.21 9.24
N SER A 31 11.08 -14.03 8.45
CA SER A 31 10.89 -14.72 7.18
C SER A 31 10.24 -13.81 6.13
N HIS A 32 10.48 -14.13 4.86
CA HIS A 32 9.91 -13.40 3.73
C HIS A 32 8.49 -13.84 3.38
N SER A 33 7.93 -14.84 4.09
CA SER A 33 6.60 -15.39 3.79
C SER A 33 5.50 -14.32 3.85
N TYR A 34 5.58 -13.39 4.81
CA TYR A 34 4.61 -12.31 4.94
C TYR A 34 4.72 -11.28 3.81
N LEU A 35 5.94 -10.91 3.42
CA LEU A 35 6.18 -10.07 2.24
C LEU A 35 5.65 -10.74 0.96
N GLY A 36 5.88 -12.05 0.80
CA GLY A 36 5.35 -12.81 -0.32
C GLY A 36 3.82 -12.79 -0.38
N ARG A 37 3.13 -12.87 0.77
CA ARG A 37 1.67 -12.73 0.87
C ARG A 37 1.22 -11.32 0.47
N LEU A 38 1.93 -10.27 0.86
CA LEU A 38 1.66 -8.90 0.43
C LEU A 38 1.80 -8.74 -1.10
N LEU A 39 2.88 -9.29 -1.67
CA LEU A 39 3.18 -9.22 -3.11
C LEU A 39 2.21 -10.03 -3.98
N ARG A 40 1.63 -11.11 -3.44
CA ARG A 40 0.53 -11.84 -4.11
C ARG A 40 -0.84 -11.20 -3.87
N GLY A 41 -0.98 -10.42 -2.80
CA GLY A 41 -2.26 -9.84 -2.36
C GLY A 41 -3.10 -10.77 -1.50
N ASP A 42 -2.51 -11.85 -0.95
CA ASP A 42 -3.16 -12.72 0.03
C ASP A 42 -3.49 -11.94 1.32
N VAL A 43 -2.70 -10.90 1.60
CA VAL A 43 -2.93 -9.91 2.65
C VAL A 43 -2.59 -8.53 2.11
N ASN A 44 -3.20 -7.49 2.66
CA ASN A 44 -2.91 -6.10 2.31
C ASN A 44 -2.63 -5.22 3.53
N THR A 45 -2.69 -5.76 4.74
CA THR A 45 -2.41 -5.01 5.97
C THR A 45 -1.06 -5.42 6.53
N LEU A 46 -0.43 -4.51 7.26
CA LEU A 46 0.76 -4.73 8.07
C LEU A 46 0.83 -3.68 9.19
N ASP A 47 1.63 -3.94 10.22
CA ASP A 47 1.83 -2.99 11.32
C ASP A 47 2.52 -1.69 10.85
N VAL A 48 2.42 -0.65 11.67
CA VAL A 48 2.97 0.68 11.34
C VAL A 48 4.49 0.65 11.21
N GLU A 49 5.17 -0.01 12.14
CA GLU A 49 6.64 -0.05 12.16
C GLU A 49 7.23 -0.75 10.91
N PRO A 50 6.79 -1.97 10.50
CA PRO A 50 7.24 -2.57 9.26
C PRO A 50 6.98 -1.72 8.01
N ALA A 51 5.85 -1.01 7.96
CA ALA A 51 5.54 -0.12 6.84
C ALA A 51 6.53 1.04 6.73
N ILE A 52 6.84 1.69 7.85
CA ILE A 52 7.84 2.77 7.92
C ILE A 52 9.22 2.24 7.51
N ARG A 53 9.64 1.10 8.06
CA ARG A 53 10.94 0.50 7.75
C ARG A 53 11.08 0.15 6.27
N ILE A 54 10.04 -0.42 5.65
CA ILE A 54 10.02 -0.73 4.21
C ILE A 54 10.14 0.56 3.39
N ALA A 55 9.35 1.59 3.71
CA ALA A 55 9.37 2.85 2.96
C ALA A 55 10.74 3.54 3.05
N MET A 56 11.31 3.63 4.26
CA MET A 56 12.65 4.17 4.49
C MET A 56 13.72 3.38 3.73
N TYR A 57 13.66 2.04 3.79
CA TYR A 57 14.62 1.17 3.11
C TYR A 57 14.58 1.36 1.59
N LEU A 58 13.39 1.54 1.01
CA LEU A 58 13.21 1.79 -0.43
C LEU A 58 13.39 3.27 -0.83
N GLY A 59 13.66 4.16 0.13
CA GLY A 59 13.85 5.60 -0.11
C GLY A 59 12.61 6.33 -0.61
N VAL A 60 11.41 5.89 -0.22
CA VAL A 60 10.12 6.52 -0.60
C VAL A 60 9.36 7.00 0.63
N GLY A 61 8.41 7.91 0.44
CA GLY A 61 7.50 8.30 1.52
C GLY A 61 6.65 7.13 1.99
N THR A 62 6.31 7.05 3.28
CA THR A 62 5.42 5.99 3.78
C THR A 62 4.06 6.04 3.07
N ASP A 63 3.52 7.25 2.86
CA ASP A 63 2.21 7.48 2.23
C ASP A 63 2.20 7.19 0.72
N ASP A 64 3.37 7.10 0.09
CA ASP A 64 3.51 6.73 -1.33
C ASP A 64 3.20 5.26 -1.58
N LEU A 65 3.29 4.43 -0.55
CA LEU A 65 3.20 2.97 -0.62
C LEU A 65 2.11 2.41 0.29
N PHE A 66 1.91 3.03 1.45
CA PHE A 66 1.00 2.59 2.49
C PHE A 66 0.00 3.69 2.84
N MET A 67 -1.21 3.29 3.21
CA MET A 67 -2.21 4.20 3.77
C MET A 67 -2.42 3.90 5.25
N SER A 68 -2.56 4.95 6.05
CA SER A 68 -3.14 4.82 7.38
C SER A 68 -4.57 4.32 7.23
N ARG A 69 -4.94 3.36 8.06
CA ARG A 69 -6.31 2.86 8.12
C ARG A 69 -7.14 3.91 8.88
N ALA A 70 -7.40 5.05 8.27
CA ALA A 70 -8.41 5.97 8.77
C ALA A 70 -9.73 5.20 8.80
N SER A 71 -10.38 5.16 9.95
CA SER A 71 -11.71 4.55 10.12
C SER A 71 -12.69 5.24 9.18
N THR A 72 -12.90 4.70 7.99
CA THR A 72 -14.01 5.13 7.13
C THR A 72 -15.31 4.57 7.69
N HIS A 73 -15.86 5.24 8.69
CA HIS A 73 -17.31 5.36 8.81
C HIS A 73 -17.73 6.58 7.98
N SER A 74 -18.58 6.34 6.98
CA SER A 74 -19.38 7.32 6.24
C SER A 74 -18.67 8.18 5.20
N GLY A 75 -18.74 7.71 3.95
CA GLY A 75 -18.45 8.50 2.74
C GLY A 75 -19.03 7.88 1.48
N ARG A 76 -20.13 7.11 1.58
CA ARG A 76 -20.95 6.68 0.44
C ARG A 76 -22.35 7.23 0.66
N ASN A 77 -22.64 8.37 0.01
CA ASN A 77 -23.92 8.69 -0.63
C ASN A 77 -23.96 10.19 -0.98
N ALA A 78 -23.51 10.52 -2.17
CA ALA A 78 -24.06 11.64 -2.93
C ALA A 78 -23.96 11.28 -4.42
N SER A 79 -25.10 10.82 -4.95
CA SER A 79 -25.32 10.46 -6.35
C SER A 79 -24.95 11.59 -7.31
N PRO A 80 -24.54 11.28 -8.55
CA PRO A 80 -24.36 12.30 -9.58
C PRO A 80 -25.72 12.95 -9.88
N ARG A 81 -25.87 14.23 -9.55
CA ARG A 81 -26.98 15.04 -10.08
C ARG A 81 -26.75 15.15 -11.59
N ARG A 82 -27.49 14.33 -12.35
CA ARG A 82 -27.69 14.49 -13.80
C ARG A 82 -28.21 15.91 -14.05
N THR A 83 -27.39 16.72 -14.70
CA THR A 83 -27.82 17.92 -15.40
C THR A 83 -28.68 17.51 -16.59
N LEU A 84 -29.99 17.70 -16.46
CA LEU A 84 -30.98 17.85 -17.54
C LEU A 84 -31.61 19.22 -17.29
N ALA A 85 -31.97 20.09 -18.23
CA ALA A 85 -31.78 20.23 -19.66
C ALA A 85 -32.25 21.67 -19.96
N HIS A 86 -31.81 22.23 -21.08
CA HIS A 86 -32.42 23.40 -21.73
C HIS A 86 -33.91 23.15 -22.04
N ALA A 87 -34.75 24.20 -21.91
CA ALA A 87 -36.04 24.50 -22.57
C ALA A 87 -36.95 25.23 -21.55
N SER A 88 -37.59 26.37 -21.80
CA SER A 88 -37.79 27.25 -22.96
C SER A 88 -38.10 28.65 -22.43
#